data_AF-A0A3N9V229-F1
#
_entry.id   AF-A0A3N9V229-F1
#
_cell.length_a   1.000
_cell.length_b   1.000
_cell.length_c   1.000
_cell.angle_alpha   90.00
_cell.angle_beta   90.00
_cell.angle_gamma   90.00
#
_symmetry.space_group_name_H-M   'P 1'
#
loop_
_entity.id
_entity.type
_entity.pdbx_description
1 polymer ?
#
loop_
_entity_poly.entity_id
_entity_poly.type
_entity_poly.pdbx_seq_one_letter_code
_entity_poly.pdbx_strand_id
1 'polypeptide(L)'
;MTDASLTQLGIAGFSYADLYDSERLQALSECFDASLANECPELHAEFVAYRASQGEGMAPEQISDLLVRTAPKLGNFVARLFGVEAEHEAQAARIRADFDTIFAYKNEIVAKSASRFKGEDPATWDITELSKRFESLVSAAIDEESLRSDREAAVAALAVSLKSAVDGGSTAAVALIRGRLMANEPADAWFGEILKGDDTSLALALHDLIGRWTFAATRLDALKSEVSDWVSFKTPAKTDFAHLVHHELRQEGDYGVWTGPAEHHRRRDGFGLTDPRFPERRVLYEVDHCIYCHDRDTDSCSKGMRNKKDGTYKVNPLGVTITGCPLEEKISEMHFVKRQGDNLGALALITIDNPLCPGTGHRICNDCMKGCIYQKTQPVNIPQIETNVLTDVLFMPWGFEIYSLLTRWNPLNIKRPAAL
;
A
#
# COMPACT_ATOMS: atom_id res chain seq x y z
N MET A 1 -1.87 -38.40 20.02
CA MET A 1 -0.43 -38.09 19.92
C MET A 1 -0.36 -36.58 19.77
N THR A 2 -0.11 -35.86 20.88
CA THR A 2 0.15 -34.42 20.83
C THR A 2 1.47 -34.24 20.11
N ASP A 3 1.42 -33.63 18.93
CA ASP A 3 2.60 -33.33 18.16
C ASP A 3 3.49 -32.40 18.98
N ALA A 4 4.67 -32.89 19.39
CA ALA A 4 5.63 -32.11 20.15
C ALA A 4 6.08 -30.85 19.39
N SER A 5 5.91 -30.82 18.06
CA SER A 5 6.20 -29.66 17.21
C SER A 5 5.35 -28.43 17.53
N LEU A 6 4.12 -28.60 18.04
CA LEU A 6 3.21 -27.49 18.37
C LEU A 6 3.55 -26.78 19.68
N THR A 7 4.51 -27.30 20.46
CA THR A 7 4.88 -26.73 21.76
C THR A 7 6.14 -25.87 21.72
N GLN A 8 6.96 -25.98 20.66
CA GLN A 8 8.24 -25.30 20.57
C GLN A 8 8.16 -24.11 19.61
N LEU A 9 8.48 -22.92 20.12
CA LEU A 9 8.54 -21.69 19.34
C LEU A 9 9.93 -21.52 18.70
N GLY A 10 10.06 -20.62 17.73
CA GLY A 10 11.32 -20.39 17.01
C GLY A 10 12.38 -19.63 17.82
N ILE A 11 12.04 -19.12 19.02
CA ILE A 11 13.01 -18.58 19.98
C ILE A 11 13.29 -19.60 21.07
N ALA A 12 14.56 -19.98 21.21
CA ALA A 12 15.01 -20.95 22.20
C ALA A 12 14.62 -20.54 23.62
N GLY A 13 14.15 -21.51 24.40
CA GLY A 13 13.73 -21.27 25.78
C GLY A 13 12.31 -20.73 25.92
N PHE A 14 11.51 -20.65 24.85
CA PHE A 14 10.07 -20.35 24.90
C PHE A 14 9.22 -21.47 24.32
N SER A 15 8.10 -21.74 25.00
CA SER A 15 7.04 -22.63 24.57
C SER A 15 5.74 -21.83 24.34
N TYR A 16 4.77 -22.44 23.67
CA TYR A 16 3.47 -21.78 23.45
C TYR A 16 2.78 -21.35 24.76
N ALA A 17 2.88 -22.16 25.82
CA ALA A 17 2.27 -21.85 27.12
C ALA A 17 2.89 -20.60 27.78
N ASP A 18 4.18 -20.34 27.53
CA ASP A 18 4.87 -19.16 28.06
C ASP A 18 4.27 -17.85 27.53
N LEU A 19 3.63 -17.87 26.36
CA LEU A 19 2.97 -16.69 25.78
C LEU A 19 1.72 -16.24 26.56
N TYR A 20 1.33 -16.94 27.62
CA TYR A 20 0.18 -16.63 28.48
C TYR A 20 0.59 -16.31 29.92
N ASP A 21 1.89 -16.29 30.22
CA ASP A 21 2.44 -16.01 31.55
C ASP A 21 3.15 -14.64 31.57
N SER A 22 2.84 -13.79 32.54
CA SER A 22 3.37 -12.40 32.59
C SER A 22 4.89 -12.36 32.78
N GLU A 23 5.46 -13.19 33.67
CA GLU A 23 6.90 -13.23 33.89
C GLU A 23 7.64 -13.67 32.63
N ARG A 24 7.04 -14.59 31.88
CA ARG A 24 7.59 -15.08 30.62
C ARG A 24 7.44 -14.05 29.49
N LEU A 25 6.37 -13.27 29.43
CA LEU A 25 6.25 -12.14 28.50
C LEU A 25 7.28 -11.03 28.80
N GLN A 26 7.62 -10.82 30.07
CA GLN A 26 8.72 -9.92 30.42
C GLN A 26 10.06 -10.46 29.93
N ALA A 27 10.35 -11.75 30.13
CA ALA A 27 11.54 -12.39 29.58
C ALA A 27 11.58 -12.32 28.04
N LEU A 28 10.43 -12.40 27.36
CA LEU A 28 10.33 -12.24 25.91
C LEU A 28 10.70 -10.82 25.48
N SER A 29 10.30 -9.81 26.26
CA SER A 29 10.69 -8.41 26.05
C SER A 29 12.21 -8.22 26.16
N GLU A 30 12.85 -8.87 27.13
CA GLU A 30 14.31 -8.85 27.28
C GLU A 30 15.01 -9.52 26.08
N CYS A 31 14.45 -10.62 25.56
CA CYS A 31 14.95 -11.24 24.33
C CYS A 31 14.79 -10.34 23.10
N PHE A 32 13.68 -9.60 22.99
CA PHE A 32 13.50 -8.61 21.93
C PHE A 32 14.52 -7.48 22.05
N ASP A 33 14.71 -6.93 23.26
CA ASP A 33 15.68 -5.87 23.52
C ASP A 33 17.11 -6.31 23.19
N ALA A 34 17.50 -7.53 23.55
CA ALA A 34 18.79 -8.11 23.17
C ALA A 34 18.95 -8.27 21.65
N SER A 35 17.89 -8.69 20.95
CA SER A 35 17.88 -8.77 19.47
C SER A 35 18.07 -7.38 18.85
N LEU A 36 17.33 -6.38 19.34
CA LEU A 36 17.40 -5.02 18.84
C LEU A 36 18.77 -4.38 19.12
N ALA A 37 19.33 -4.60 20.31
CA ALA A 37 20.66 -4.12 20.67
C ALA A 37 21.77 -4.71 19.81
N ASN A 38 21.64 -5.99 19.41
CA ASN A 38 22.61 -6.66 18.55
C ASN A 38 22.50 -6.19 17.08
N GLU A 39 21.28 -6.05 16.57
CA GLU A 39 21.04 -5.68 15.16
C GLU A 39 21.22 -4.18 14.90
N CYS A 40 20.78 -3.33 15.83
CA CYS A 40 20.78 -1.87 15.68
C CYS A 40 20.96 -1.18 17.05
N PRO A 41 22.22 -1.09 17.56
CA PRO A 41 22.52 -0.56 18.88
C PRO A 41 22.00 0.88 19.11
N GLU A 42 22.07 1.72 18.07
CA GLU A 42 21.60 3.11 18.13
C GLU A 42 20.08 3.18 18.31
N LEU A 43 19.32 2.43 17.50
CA LEU A 43 17.86 2.37 17.60
C LEU A 43 17.42 1.77 18.95
N HIS A 44 18.14 0.76 19.46
CA HIS A 44 17.89 0.22 20.80
C HIS A 44 18.06 1.29 21.88
N ALA A 45 19.13 2.10 21.83
CA ALA A 45 19.37 3.16 22.79
C ALA A 45 18.27 4.24 22.74
N GLU A 46 17.85 4.66 21.54
CA GLU A 46 16.71 5.56 21.35
C GLU A 46 15.42 4.98 21.95
N PHE A 47 15.16 3.69 21.70
CA PHE A 47 13.95 3.01 22.16
C PHE A 47 13.92 2.80 23.68
N VAL A 48 15.06 2.49 24.31
CA VAL A 48 15.20 2.44 25.77
C VAL A 48 14.94 3.82 26.38
N ALA A 49 15.52 4.88 25.81
CA ALA A 49 15.29 6.24 26.28
C ALA A 49 13.81 6.64 26.20
N TYR A 50 13.14 6.30 25.09
CA TYR A 50 11.71 6.52 24.91
C TYR A 50 10.85 5.79 25.93
N ARG A 51 11.12 4.50 26.20
CA ARG A 51 10.42 3.72 27.22
C ARG A 51 10.65 4.30 28.62
N ALA A 52 11.87 4.71 28.93
CA ALA A 52 12.23 5.27 30.23
C ALA A 52 11.57 6.64 30.48
N SER A 53 11.49 7.50 29.44
CA SER A 53 10.82 8.80 29.52
C SER A 53 9.31 8.72 29.39
N GLN A 54 8.76 7.56 29.00
CA GLN A 54 7.35 7.41 28.62
C GLN A 54 6.92 8.40 27.53
N GLY A 55 7.86 8.82 26.67
CA GLY A 55 7.65 9.87 25.66
C GLY A 55 7.60 11.29 26.21
N GLU A 56 7.80 11.50 27.52
CA GLU A 56 7.84 12.83 28.12
C GLU A 56 9.00 13.65 27.53
N GLY A 57 8.71 14.88 27.08
CA GLY A 57 9.68 15.78 26.48
C GLY A 57 10.07 15.47 25.03
N MET A 58 9.50 14.44 24.40
CA MET A 58 9.72 14.12 22.99
C MET A 58 8.66 14.76 22.10
N ALA A 59 9.07 15.25 20.94
CA ALA A 59 8.13 15.74 19.94
C ALA A 59 7.35 14.57 19.30
N PRO A 60 6.07 14.75 18.91
CA PRO A 60 5.27 13.70 18.27
C PRO A 60 5.93 13.07 17.05
N GLU A 61 6.65 13.86 16.24
CA GLU A 61 7.37 13.42 15.06
C GLU A 61 8.54 12.51 15.41
N GLN A 62 9.26 12.80 16.51
CA GLN A 62 10.34 11.95 17.01
C GLN A 62 9.82 10.60 17.51
N ILE A 63 8.68 10.61 18.20
CA ILE A 63 8.01 9.37 18.63
C ILE A 63 7.57 8.56 17.40
N SER A 64 6.97 9.22 16.41
CA SER A 64 6.51 8.56 15.18
C SER A 64 7.67 7.94 14.40
N ASP A 65 8.77 8.68 14.20
CA ASP A 65 9.99 8.19 13.54
C ASP A 65 10.56 6.94 14.25
N LEU A 66 10.68 7.01 15.58
CA LEU A 66 11.16 5.90 16.39
C LEU A 66 10.26 4.66 16.24
N LEU A 67 8.93 4.84 16.27
CA LEU A 67 7.98 3.74 16.14
C LEU A 67 8.00 3.10 14.75
N VAL A 68 8.07 3.88 13.66
CA VAL A 68 8.14 3.32 12.31
C VAL A 68 9.46 2.60 12.03
N ARG A 69 10.56 3.00 12.69
CA ARG A 69 11.86 2.30 12.61
C ARG A 69 11.89 1.03 13.46
N THR A 70 11.21 1.02 14.61
CA THR A 70 11.22 -0.11 15.55
C THR A 70 10.18 -1.17 15.18
N ALA A 71 9.03 -0.79 14.62
CA ALA A 71 7.96 -1.72 14.28
C ALA A 71 8.39 -2.86 13.34
N PRO A 72 9.20 -2.62 12.27
CA PRO A 72 9.69 -3.71 11.44
C PRO A 72 10.65 -4.67 12.16
N LYS A 73 11.39 -4.17 13.17
CA LYS A 73 12.25 -5.02 14.01
C LYS A 73 11.41 -5.95 14.88
N LEU A 74 10.31 -5.45 15.42
CA LEU A 74 9.33 -6.28 16.13
C LEU A 74 8.64 -7.28 15.19
N GLY A 75 8.27 -6.85 13.97
CA GLY A 75 7.70 -7.72 12.94
C GLY A 75 8.58 -8.93 12.64
N ASN A 76 9.86 -8.70 12.33
CA ASN A 76 10.84 -9.77 12.09
C ASN A 76 11.04 -10.66 13.33
N PHE A 77 11.08 -10.08 14.53
CA PHE A 77 11.21 -10.85 15.77
C PHE A 77 10.01 -11.79 15.99
N VAL A 78 8.79 -11.29 15.77
CA VAL A 78 7.56 -12.08 15.87
C VAL A 78 7.50 -13.15 14.80
N ALA A 79 7.91 -12.84 13.56
CA ALA A 79 8.02 -13.83 12.50
C ALA A 79 8.91 -15.01 12.91
N ARG A 80 10.09 -14.71 13.49
CA ARG A 80 11.01 -15.71 14.05
C ARG A 80 10.45 -16.46 15.24
N LEU A 81 9.70 -15.80 16.13
CA LEU A 81 9.07 -16.45 17.27
C LEU A 81 8.11 -17.56 16.84
N PHE A 82 7.34 -17.35 15.77
CA PHE A 82 6.37 -18.32 15.27
C PHE A 82 6.86 -19.19 14.11
N GLY A 83 8.08 -18.96 13.61
CA GLY A 83 8.64 -19.71 12.49
C GLY A 83 7.95 -19.41 11.15
N VAL A 84 7.53 -18.16 10.95
CA VAL A 84 6.79 -17.68 9.75
C VAL A 84 7.58 -16.65 8.94
N GLU A 85 8.91 -16.66 9.05
CA GLU A 85 9.78 -15.73 8.31
C GLU A 85 9.62 -15.85 6.79
N ALA A 86 9.35 -17.07 6.29
CA ALA A 86 9.16 -17.30 4.87
C ALA A 86 7.86 -16.64 4.35
N GLU A 87 6.76 -16.78 5.08
CA GLU A 87 5.48 -16.15 4.75
C GLU A 87 5.54 -14.63 4.89
N HIS A 88 6.20 -14.15 5.94
CA HIS A 88 6.42 -12.71 6.17
C HIS A 88 7.26 -12.08 5.06
N GLU A 89 8.39 -12.67 4.69
CA GLU A 89 9.22 -12.17 3.59
C GLU A 89 8.53 -12.32 2.23
N ALA A 90 7.76 -13.39 2.00
CA ALA A 90 6.99 -13.54 0.77
C ALA A 90 5.91 -12.45 0.62
N GLN A 91 5.23 -12.06 1.71
CA GLN A 91 4.32 -10.90 1.71
C GLN A 91 5.08 -9.60 1.45
N ALA A 92 6.18 -9.38 2.16
CA ALA A 92 6.98 -8.17 2.01
C ALA A 92 7.51 -8.00 0.59
N ALA A 93 8.03 -9.07 -0.02
CA ALA A 93 8.52 -9.08 -1.40
C ALA A 93 7.42 -8.74 -2.41
N ARG A 94 6.19 -9.27 -2.26
CA ARG A 94 5.06 -8.93 -3.15
C ARG A 94 4.67 -7.47 -3.05
N ILE A 95 4.54 -6.94 -1.83
CA ILE A 95 4.19 -5.53 -1.61
C ILE A 95 5.26 -4.61 -2.19
N ARG A 96 6.55 -4.89 -1.90
CA ARG A 96 7.68 -4.12 -2.45
C ARG A 96 7.69 -4.17 -3.97
N ALA A 97 7.45 -5.33 -4.59
CA ALA A 97 7.41 -5.47 -6.04
C ALA A 97 6.33 -4.56 -6.68
N ASP A 98 5.13 -4.50 -6.11
CA ASP A 98 4.07 -3.60 -6.59
C ASP A 98 4.49 -2.12 -6.43
N PHE A 99 5.18 -1.75 -5.34
CA PHE A 99 5.68 -0.38 -5.15
C PHE A 99 6.81 0.01 -6.10
N ASP A 100 7.78 -0.89 -6.30
CA ASP A 100 8.94 -0.68 -7.15
C ASP A 100 8.59 -0.71 -8.65
N THR A 101 7.42 -1.25 -9.01
CA THR A 101 6.95 -1.35 -10.40
C THR A 101 5.71 -0.51 -10.67
N ILE A 102 4.53 -0.96 -10.24
CA ILE A 102 3.22 -0.38 -10.56
C ILE A 102 3.07 1.03 -10.00
N PHE A 103 3.43 1.23 -8.72
CA PHE A 103 3.33 2.54 -8.09
C PHE A 103 4.48 3.47 -8.49
N ALA A 104 5.67 2.94 -8.77
CA ALA A 104 6.74 3.72 -9.42
C ALA A 104 6.31 4.20 -10.82
N TYR A 105 5.73 3.33 -11.65
CA TYR A 105 5.18 3.70 -12.97
C TYR A 105 4.09 4.76 -12.84
N LYS A 106 3.16 4.57 -11.89
CA LYS A 106 2.13 5.56 -11.55
C LYS A 106 2.71 6.93 -11.23
N ASN A 107 3.63 6.99 -10.27
CA ASN A 107 4.07 8.25 -9.67
C ASN A 107 5.13 8.96 -10.52
N GLU A 108 5.95 8.20 -11.24
CA GLU A 108 7.08 8.74 -11.98
C GLU A 108 6.85 8.90 -13.47
N ILE A 109 5.88 8.18 -14.06
CA ILE A 109 5.62 8.21 -15.50
C ILE A 109 4.19 8.67 -15.77
N VAL A 110 3.18 7.98 -15.24
CA VAL A 110 1.77 8.34 -15.48
C VAL A 110 1.45 9.74 -14.94
N ALA A 111 1.76 10.01 -13.67
CA ALA A 111 1.48 11.29 -13.03
C ALA A 111 2.26 12.47 -13.64
N LYS A 112 3.44 12.20 -14.23
CA LYS A 112 4.30 13.22 -14.86
C LYS A 112 4.04 13.38 -16.37
N SER A 113 3.28 12.48 -16.99
CA SER A 113 3.03 12.45 -18.44
C SER A 113 2.49 13.79 -18.99
N ALA A 114 1.51 14.40 -18.32
CA ALA A 114 0.95 15.67 -18.73
C ALA A 114 1.94 16.84 -18.69
N SER A 115 2.91 16.80 -17.79
CA SER A 115 3.99 17.80 -17.75
C SER A 115 5.05 17.54 -18.81
N ARG A 116 5.35 16.27 -19.10
CA ARG A 116 6.34 15.87 -20.11
C ARG A 116 5.90 16.25 -21.52
N PHE A 117 4.65 15.98 -21.88
CA PHE A 117 4.07 16.25 -23.20
C PHE A 117 3.23 17.54 -23.20
N LYS A 118 3.67 18.55 -22.45
CA LYS A 118 2.93 19.79 -22.27
C LYS A 118 2.73 20.50 -23.60
N GLY A 119 1.47 20.75 -23.95
CA GLY A 119 1.09 21.43 -25.20
C GLY A 119 0.95 20.51 -26.40
N GLU A 120 1.21 19.20 -26.23
CA GLU A 120 0.89 18.20 -27.25
C GLU A 120 -0.55 17.70 -27.08
N ASP A 121 -1.22 17.43 -28.20
CA ASP A 121 -2.52 16.79 -28.24
C ASP A 121 -2.40 15.41 -28.90
N PRO A 122 -2.56 14.31 -28.15
CA PRO A 122 -2.43 12.97 -28.69
C PRO A 122 -3.49 12.65 -29.76
N ALA A 123 -4.60 13.40 -29.84
CA ALA A 123 -5.58 13.24 -30.91
C ALA A 123 -5.02 13.61 -32.30
N THR A 124 -3.89 14.33 -32.37
CA THR A 124 -3.20 14.70 -33.61
C THR A 124 -2.16 13.68 -34.07
N TRP A 125 -1.86 12.67 -33.24
CA TRP A 125 -0.86 11.65 -33.53
C TRP A 125 -1.47 10.49 -34.32
N ASP A 126 -0.62 9.70 -35.00
CA ASP A 126 -1.04 8.40 -35.52
C ASP A 126 -1.12 7.39 -34.36
N ILE A 127 -2.30 7.32 -33.73
CA ILE A 127 -2.55 6.44 -32.59
C ILE A 127 -2.52 4.96 -33.01
N THR A 128 -2.85 4.65 -34.27
CA THR A 128 -2.78 3.27 -34.76
C THR A 128 -1.33 2.80 -34.84
N GLU A 129 -0.45 3.64 -35.39
CA GLU A 129 0.99 3.36 -35.42
C GLU A 129 1.57 3.30 -34.00
N LEU A 130 1.24 4.28 -33.15
CA LEU A 130 1.70 4.34 -31.76
C LEU A 130 1.35 3.05 -30.99
N SER A 131 0.10 2.62 -31.06
CA SER A 131 -0.34 1.38 -30.40
C SER A 131 0.37 0.15 -30.97
N LYS A 132 0.53 0.04 -32.31
CA LYS A 132 1.25 -1.09 -32.92
C LYS A 132 2.72 -1.16 -32.50
N ARG A 133 3.39 -0.01 -32.42
CA ARG A 133 4.79 0.07 -31.95
C ARG A 133 4.90 -0.27 -30.48
N PHE A 134 3.99 0.24 -29.65
CA PHE A 134 3.91 -0.11 -28.22
C PHE A 134 3.69 -1.62 -28.03
N GLU A 135 2.72 -2.22 -28.72
CA GLU A 135 2.45 -3.66 -28.64
C GLU A 135 3.62 -4.51 -29.15
N SER A 136 4.31 -4.06 -30.22
CA SER A 136 5.50 -4.73 -30.73
C SER A 136 6.65 -4.67 -29.72
N LEU A 137 6.85 -3.54 -29.04
CA LEU A 137 7.79 -3.43 -27.92
C LEU A 137 7.41 -4.37 -26.78
N VAL A 138 6.16 -4.31 -26.30
CA VAL A 138 5.68 -5.11 -25.16
C VAL A 138 5.83 -6.60 -25.44
N SER A 139 5.33 -7.07 -26.59
CA SER A 139 5.36 -8.48 -26.98
C SER A 139 6.76 -9.06 -27.21
N ALA A 140 7.72 -8.23 -27.62
CA ALA A 140 9.10 -8.65 -27.80
C ALA A 140 9.93 -8.52 -26.52
N ALA A 141 9.76 -7.45 -25.76
CA ALA A 141 10.58 -7.17 -24.57
C ALA A 141 10.19 -8.00 -23.34
N ILE A 142 8.95 -8.51 -23.28
CA ILE A 142 8.38 -9.19 -22.13
C ILE A 142 7.93 -10.60 -22.55
N ASP A 143 8.15 -11.61 -21.70
CA ASP A 143 7.65 -12.96 -21.96
C ASP A 143 6.12 -13.06 -21.86
N GLU A 144 5.56 -13.99 -22.65
CA GLU A 144 4.11 -14.17 -22.78
C GLU A 144 3.44 -14.59 -21.46
N GLU A 145 4.15 -15.33 -20.61
CA GLU A 145 3.63 -15.77 -19.31
C GLU A 145 3.41 -14.58 -18.37
N SER A 146 4.38 -13.67 -18.25
CA SER A 146 4.27 -12.45 -17.47
C SER A 146 3.13 -11.56 -17.97
N LEU A 147 2.99 -11.39 -19.29
CA LEU A 147 1.90 -10.60 -19.87
C LEU A 147 0.51 -11.20 -19.60
N ARG A 148 0.39 -12.53 -19.66
CA ARG A 148 -0.87 -13.24 -19.39
C ARG A 148 -1.22 -13.24 -17.91
N SER A 149 -0.22 -13.33 -17.03
CA SER A 149 -0.42 -13.33 -15.59
C SER A 149 -0.81 -11.94 -15.09
N ASP A 150 -0.05 -10.91 -15.47
CA ASP A 150 -0.23 -9.55 -14.99
C ASP A 150 0.37 -8.51 -15.95
N ARG A 151 -0.42 -8.13 -16.95
CA ARG A 151 -0.01 -7.17 -17.96
C ARG A 151 0.37 -5.80 -17.38
N GLU A 152 -0.35 -5.33 -16.36
CA GLU A 152 -0.06 -4.04 -15.73
C GLU A 152 1.33 -4.07 -15.07
N ALA A 153 1.59 -5.08 -14.23
CA ALA A 153 2.88 -5.22 -13.54
C ALA A 153 4.04 -5.34 -14.54
N ALA A 154 3.86 -6.14 -15.59
CA ALA A 154 4.89 -6.36 -16.60
C ALA A 154 5.22 -5.08 -17.40
N VAL A 155 4.20 -4.34 -17.85
CA VAL A 155 4.38 -3.06 -18.54
C VAL A 155 4.98 -2.01 -17.61
N ALA A 156 4.53 -1.95 -16.36
CA ALA A 156 5.09 -1.05 -15.35
C ALA A 156 6.57 -1.32 -15.10
N ALA A 157 6.98 -2.59 -14.95
CA ALA A 157 8.38 -2.97 -14.77
C ALA A 157 9.25 -2.59 -15.98
N LEU A 158 8.77 -2.82 -17.20
CA LEU A 158 9.45 -2.37 -18.42
C LEU A 158 9.60 -0.84 -18.43
N ALA A 159 8.53 -0.11 -18.15
CA ALA A 159 8.56 1.36 -18.14
C ALA A 159 9.54 1.93 -17.11
N VAL A 160 9.54 1.38 -15.89
CA VAL A 160 10.41 1.81 -14.79
C VAL A 160 11.88 1.47 -15.09
N SER A 161 12.17 0.27 -15.60
CA SER A 161 13.55 -0.09 -15.97
C SER A 161 14.13 0.81 -17.07
N LEU A 162 13.33 1.14 -18.09
CA LEU A 162 13.73 2.08 -19.15
C LEU A 162 13.96 3.48 -18.60
N LYS A 163 13.08 3.96 -17.72
CA LYS A 163 13.26 5.25 -17.04
C LYS A 163 14.52 5.28 -16.17
N SER A 164 14.78 4.23 -15.39
CA SER A 164 15.98 4.10 -14.58
C SER A 164 17.25 4.21 -15.44
N ALA A 165 17.27 3.56 -16.61
CA ALA A 165 18.40 3.68 -17.54
C ALA A 165 18.56 5.10 -18.11
N VAL A 166 17.45 5.78 -18.42
CA VAL A 166 17.46 7.19 -18.87
C VAL A 166 17.98 8.15 -17.79
N ASP A 167 17.71 7.87 -16.51
CA ASP A 167 18.16 8.68 -15.38
C ASP A 167 19.60 8.36 -14.92
N GLY A 168 20.37 7.59 -15.71
CA GLY A 168 21.76 7.25 -15.40
C GLY A 168 21.96 5.99 -14.56
N GLY A 169 20.91 5.19 -14.38
CA GLY A 169 20.99 3.85 -13.79
C GLY A 169 21.60 2.81 -14.75
N SER A 170 21.62 1.56 -14.30
CA SER A 170 22.18 0.44 -15.08
C SER A 170 21.44 0.21 -16.40
N THR A 171 22.19 0.04 -17.49
CA THR A 171 21.66 -0.29 -18.82
C THR A 171 21.54 -1.80 -19.08
N ALA A 172 21.86 -2.65 -18.09
CA ALA A 172 21.86 -4.11 -18.27
C ALA A 172 20.50 -4.67 -18.74
N ALA A 173 19.40 -4.14 -18.20
CA ALA A 173 18.05 -4.50 -18.65
C ALA A 173 17.80 -4.07 -20.11
N VAL A 174 18.33 -2.91 -20.51
CA VAL A 174 18.20 -2.38 -21.88
C VAL A 174 18.95 -3.25 -22.88
N ALA A 175 20.15 -3.73 -22.51
CA ALA A 175 20.91 -4.68 -23.34
C ALA A 175 20.14 -6.00 -23.57
N LEU A 176 19.46 -6.52 -22.55
CA LEU A 176 18.59 -7.69 -22.68
C LEU A 176 17.38 -7.41 -23.59
N ILE A 177 16.73 -6.26 -23.42
CA ILE A 177 15.63 -5.81 -24.28
C ILE A 177 16.10 -5.69 -25.73
N ARG A 178 17.27 -5.11 -25.99
CA ARG A 178 17.87 -5.03 -27.33
C ARG A 178 17.95 -6.40 -27.99
N GLY A 179 18.53 -7.38 -27.28
CA GLY A 179 18.66 -8.75 -27.80
C GLY A 179 17.31 -9.37 -28.16
N ARG A 180 16.28 -9.15 -27.34
CA ARG A 180 14.92 -9.63 -27.60
C ARG A 180 14.26 -8.94 -28.80
N LEU A 181 14.43 -7.62 -28.93
CA LEU A 181 13.91 -6.86 -30.06
C LEU A 181 14.55 -7.29 -31.38
N MET A 182 15.86 -7.49 -31.41
CA MET A 182 16.58 -7.99 -32.61
C MET A 182 16.16 -9.41 -33.01
N ALA A 183 15.74 -10.23 -32.04
CA ALA A 183 15.28 -11.59 -32.29
C ALA A 183 13.80 -11.68 -32.72
N ASN A 184 13.06 -10.57 -32.67
CA ASN A 184 11.64 -10.51 -33.01
C ASN A 184 11.44 -9.70 -34.30
N GLU A 185 11.11 -10.38 -35.40
CA GLU A 185 11.03 -9.79 -36.75
C GLU A 185 10.08 -8.55 -36.84
N PRO A 186 8.86 -8.58 -36.28
CA PRO A 186 8.01 -7.37 -36.20
C PRO A 186 8.66 -6.21 -35.44
N ALA A 187 9.32 -6.47 -34.31
CA ALA A 187 9.97 -5.44 -33.51
C ALA A 187 11.22 -4.87 -34.19
N ASP A 188 12.03 -5.71 -34.84
CA ASP A 188 13.21 -5.28 -35.60
C ASP A 188 12.80 -4.34 -36.75
N ALA A 189 11.68 -4.61 -37.43
CA ALA A 189 11.14 -3.73 -38.45
C ALA A 189 10.79 -2.31 -37.92
N TRP A 190 10.31 -2.22 -36.68
CA TRP A 190 9.97 -0.94 -36.05
C TRP A 190 11.17 -0.21 -35.44
N PHE A 191 12.14 -0.96 -34.91
CA PHE A 191 13.20 -0.41 -34.05
C PHE A 191 14.60 -0.55 -34.66
N GLY A 192 14.76 -1.15 -35.84
CA GLY A 192 16.04 -1.52 -36.45
C GLY A 192 17.07 -0.39 -36.52
N GLU A 193 16.65 0.84 -36.83
CA GLU A 193 17.57 2.00 -36.82
C GLU A 193 18.03 2.37 -35.40
N ILE A 194 17.12 2.32 -34.42
CA ILE A 194 17.44 2.62 -33.00
C ILE A 194 18.32 1.51 -32.41
N LEU A 195 18.11 0.25 -32.83
CA LEU A 195 18.89 -0.91 -32.40
C LEU A 195 20.36 -0.88 -32.85
N LYS A 196 20.74 0.02 -33.78
CA LYS A 196 22.14 0.26 -34.16
C LYS A 196 22.90 1.20 -33.21
N GLY A 197 22.17 1.99 -32.41
CA GLY A 197 22.76 2.93 -31.44
C GLY A 197 23.21 2.24 -30.15
N ASP A 198 23.75 3.02 -29.21
CA ASP A 198 24.11 2.53 -27.87
C ASP A 198 22.88 2.30 -26.97
N ASP A 199 23.08 1.66 -25.81
CA ASP A 199 21.98 1.32 -24.89
C ASP A 199 21.30 2.54 -24.29
N THR A 200 22.03 3.64 -24.11
CA THR A 200 21.46 4.90 -23.63
C THR A 200 20.48 5.48 -24.64
N SER A 201 20.86 5.51 -25.92
CA SER A 201 20.02 6.00 -27.01
C SER A 201 18.80 5.11 -27.21
N LEU A 202 18.97 3.79 -27.09
CA LEU A 202 17.86 2.84 -27.11
C LEU A 202 16.89 3.08 -25.94
N ALA A 203 17.41 3.22 -24.71
CA ALA A 203 16.60 3.50 -23.53
C ALA A 203 15.77 4.78 -23.68
N LEU A 204 16.39 5.85 -24.17
CA LEU A 204 15.73 7.14 -24.43
C LEU A 204 14.57 6.99 -25.42
N ALA A 205 14.80 6.30 -26.54
CA ALA A 205 13.78 6.12 -27.57
C ALA A 205 12.61 5.24 -27.10
N LEU A 206 12.90 4.13 -26.41
CA LEU A 206 11.85 3.24 -25.88
C LEU A 206 11.07 3.90 -24.74
N HIS A 207 11.75 4.63 -23.85
CA HIS A 207 11.09 5.42 -22.79
C HIS A 207 10.21 6.54 -23.36
N ASP A 208 10.59 7.16 -24.48
CA ASP A 208 9.72 8.12 -25.17
C ASP A 208 8.48 7.46 -25.77
N LEU A 209 8.63 6.31 -26.43
CA LEU A 209 7.50 5.53 -26.96
C LEU A 209 6.50 5.17 -25.86
N ILE A 210 6.96 4.58 -24.76
CA ILE A 210 6.10 4.25 -23.61
C ILE A 210 5.50 5.52 -23.00
N GLY A 211 6.27 6.60 -22.89
CA GLY A 211 5.78 7.88 -22.40
C GLY A 211 4.62 8.42 -23.24
N ARG A 212 4.75 8.39 -24.58
CA ARG A 212 3.71 8.83 -25.51
C ARG A 212 2.45 7.96 -25.41
N TRP A 213 2.61 6.64 -25.43
CA TRP A 213 1.48 5.72 -25.24
C TRP A 213 0.79 5.95 -23.90
N THR A 214 1.57 6.10 -22.81
CA THR A 214 1.05 6.40 -21.46
C THR A 214 0.25 7.70 -21.47
N PHE A 215 0.78 8.78 -22.05
CA PHE A 215 0.07 10.05 -22.13
C PHE A 215 -1.21 9.94 -22.95
N ALA A 216 -1.17 9.28 -24.11
CA ALA A 216 -2.35 9.03 -24.92
C ALA A 216 -3.40 8.22 -24.15
N ALA A 217 -3.00 7.20 -23.39
CA ALA A 217 -3.87 6.41 -22.51
C ALA A 217 -4.53 7.22 -21.39
N THR A 218 -3.95 8.35 -20.97
CA THR A 218 -4.63 9.27 -20.02
C THR A 218 -5.66 10.20 -20.69
N ARG A 219 -5.66 10.33 -22.02
CA ARG A 219 -6.41 11.37 -22.75
C ARG A 219 -7.49 10.81 -23.67
N LEU A 220 -7.18 9.76 -24.42
CA LEU A 220 -8.02 9.21 -25.48
C LEU A 220 -8.89 8.08 -24.96
N ASP A 221 -10.19 8.14 -25.23
CA ASP A 221 -11.16 7.19 -24.66
C ASP A 221 -10.90 5.75 -25.11
N ALA A 222 -10.47 5.55 -26.36
CA ALA A 222 -10.10 4.23 -26.88
C ALA A 222 -8.98 3.55 -26.07
N LEU A 223 -7.97 4.32 -25.63
CA LEU A 223 -6.87 3.79 -24.83
C LEU A 223 -7.21 3.76 -23.33
N LYS A 224 -8.02 4.70 -22.84
CA LYS A 224 -8.52 4.66 -21.44
C LYS A 224 -9.26 3.37 -21.15
N SER A 225 -10.04 2.84 -22.10
CA SER A 225 -10.71 1.56 -21.92
C SER A 225 -9.75 0.36 -21.83
N GLU A 226 -8.57 0.43 -22.44
CA GLU A 226 -7.56 -0.65 -22.36
C GLU A 226 -6.88 -0.71 -20.98
N VAL A 227 -6.81 0.43 -20.28
CA VAL A 227 -6.17 0.56 -18.96
C VAL A 227 -7.15 0.83 -17.83
N SER A 228 -8.46 0.62 -18.04
CA SER A 228 -9.50 0.99 -17.07
C SER A 228 -9.36 0.25 -15.74
N ASP A 229 -8.80 -0.97 -15.77
CA ASP A 229 -8.60 -1.82 -14.61
C ASP A 229 -7.20 -1.64 -13.98
N TRP A 230 -6.34 -0.79 -14.55
CA TRP A 230 -4.98 -0.57 -14.06
C TRP A 230 -4.96 0.48 -12.95
N VAL A 231 -4.48 0.11 -11.76
CA VAL A 231 -4.36 1.05 -10.64
C VAL A 231 -3.32 2.14 -10.90
N SER A 232 -2.33 1.91 -11.78
CA SER A 232 -1.38 2.94 -12.21
C SER A 232 -2.08 4.15 -12.84
N PHE A 233 -3.19 3.94 -13.56
CA PHE A 233 -3.97 4.99 -14.21
C PHE A 233 -5.10 5.55 -13.35
N LYS A 234 -5.45 4.89 -12.23
CA LYS A 234 -6.50 5.36 -11.31
C LYS A 234 -6.15 6.74 -10.72
N THR A 235 -7.05 7.71 -10.84
CA THR A 235 -6.91 9.01 -10.16
C THR A 235 -8.01 9.18 -9.10
N PRO A 236 -7.73 9.81 -7.94
CA PRO A 236 -8.76 10.09 -6.95
C PRO A 236 -9.85 10.98 -7.55
N ALA A 237 -11.10 10.53 -7.49
CA ALA A 237 -12.24 11.32 -7.97
C ALA A 237 -12.42 12.59 -7.13
N LYS A 238 -13.01 13.63 -7.73
CA LYS A 238 -13.46 14.80 -6.95
C LYS A 238 -14.65 14.41 -6.07
N THR A 239 -14.69 14.95 -4.86
CA THR A 239 -15.81 14.74 -3.95
C THR A 239 -16.86 15.82 -4.18
N ASP A 240 -18.06 15.41 -4.58
CA ASP A 240 -19.24 16.29 -4.64
C ASP A 240 -20.19 15.95 -3.49
N PHE A 241 -20.25 16.82 -2.49
CA PHE A 241 -21.11 16.64 -1.32
C PHE A 241 -22.61 16.68 -1.65
N ALA A 242 -23.00 17.24 -2.80
CA ALA A 242 -24.39 17.22 -3.26
C ALA A 242 -24.76 15.89 -3.95
N HIS A 243 -23.77 15.10 -4.38
CA HIS A 243 -23.97 13.86 -5.16
C HIS A 243 -23.05 12.73 -4.67
N LEU A 244 -23.01 12.49 -3.36
CA LEU A 244 -22.16 11.44 -2.75
C LEU A 244 -22.57 10.01 -3.08
N VAL A 245 -23.86 9.79 -3.38
CA VAL A 245 -24.40 8.48 -3.73
C VAL A 245 -25.02 8.58 -5.11
N HIS A 246 -24.41 7.89 -6.08
CA HIS A 246 -24.97 7.79 -7.42
C HIS A 246 -26.28 7.00 -7.37
N HIS A 247 -27.34 7.56 -7.96
CA HIS A 247 -28.63 6.91 -8.08
C HIS A 247 -29.24 7.17 -9.45
N GLU A 248 -30.06 6.25 -9.91
CA GLU A 248 -30.87 6.35 -11.11
C GLU A 248 -32.34 6.48 -10.70
N LEU A 249 -33.13 7.17 -11.52
CA LEU A 249 -34.59 7.19 -11.36
C LEU A 249 -35.18 6.09 -12.24
N ARG A 250 -35.81 5.09 -11.61
CA ARG A 250 -36.52 4.01 -12.30
C ARG A 250 -38.01 4.19 -12.10
N GLN A 251 -38.80 3.96 -13.15
CA GLN A 251 -40.26 3.87 -13.02
C GLN A 251 -40.68 2.48 -12.53
N GLU A 252 -41.44 2.44 -11.45
CA GLU A 252 -42.09 1.24 -10.93
C GLU A 252 -43.60 1.50 -10.75
N GLY A 253 -44.38 1.03 -11.72
CA GLY A 253 -45.81 1.34 -11.80
C GLY A 253 -46.03 2.84 -12.02
N ASP A 254 -46.75 3.47 -11.09
CA ASP A 254 -47.07 4.90 -11.13
C ASP A 254 -46.05 5.79 -10.39
N TYR A 255 -44.96 5.21 -9.85
CA TYR A 255 -43.98 5.92 -9.02
C TYR A 255 -42.56 5.84 -9.57
N GLY A 256 -41.84 6.97 -9.51
CA GLY A 256 -40.40 6.99 -9.69
C GLY A 256 -39.67 6.61 -8.41
N VAL A 257 -38.80 5.62 -8.47
CA VAL A 257 -37.96 5.17 -7.35
C VAL A 257 -36.50 5.48 -7.62
N TRP A 258 -35.75 5.84 -6.58
CA TRP A 258 -34.30 5.91 -6.65
C TRP A 258 -33.71 4.52 -6.47
N THR A 259 -32.88 4.12 -7.43
CA THR A 259 -32.16 2.84 -7.41
C THR A 259 -30.67 3.08 -7.59
N GLY A 260 -29.85 2.18 -7.07
CA GLY A 260 -28.44 2.13 -7.47
C GLY A 260 -28.31 1.65 -8.93
N PRO A 261 -27.11 1.81 -9.53
CA PRO A 261 -26.80 1.21 -10.83
C PRO A 261 -27.03 -0.31 -10.82
N ALA A 262 -27.66 -0.84 -11.86
CA ALA A 262 -28.08 -2.24 -11.91
C ALA A 262 -26.89 -3.22 -11.80
N GLU A 263 -25.73 -2.85 -12.33
CA GLU A 263 -24.47 -3.60 -12.24
C GLU A 263 -23.93 -3.74 -10.82
N HIS A 264 -24.36 -2.88 -9.89
CA HIS A 264 -24.01 -2.97 -8.48
C HIS A 264 -25.01 -3.78 -7.66
N HIS A 265 -26.15 -4.17 -8.24
CA HIS A 265 -27.14 -4.98 -7.55
C HIS A 265 -26.60 -6.38 -7.27
N ARG A 266 -26.73 -6.81 -6.03
CA ARG A 266 -26.33 -8.16 -5.59
C ARG A 266 -27.53 -8.85 -4.99
N ARG A 267 -27.85 -10.05 -5.47
CA ARG A 267 -28.87 -10.89 -4.85
C ARG A 267 -28.37 -11.28 -3.45
N ARG A 268 -29.12 -10.92 -2.42
CA ARG A 268 -28.84 -11.36 -1.05
C ARG A 268 -29.44 -12.74 -0.82
N ASP A 269 -28.60 -13.69 -0.44
CA ASP A 269 -29.00 -15.00 0.05
C ASP A 269 -28.31 -15.27 1.40
N GLY A 270 -29.10 -15.57 2.43
CA GLY A 270 -28.61 -15.72 3.81
C GLY A 270 -28.03 -14.44 4.45
N PHE A 271 -27.12 -14.64 5.40
CA PHE A 271 -26.52 -13.57 6.24
C PHE A 271 -25.02 -13.34 5.98
N GLY A 272 -24.47 -14.00 4.95
CA GLY A 272 -23.08 -13.80 4.55
C GLY A 272 -22.80 -12.37 4.06
N LEU A 273 -21.53 -11.98 4.12
CA LEU A 273 -21.07 -10.69 3.60
C LEU A 273 -21.08 -10.74 2.07
N THR A 274 -21.77 -9.79 1.44
CA THR A 274 -21.89 -9.68 -0.02
C THR A 274 -20.92 -8.67 -0.63
N ASP A 275 -20.13 -8.00 0.20
CA ASP A 275 -19.13 -7.01 -0.17
C ASP A 275 -17.75 -7.66 -0.33
N PRO A 276 -17.19 -7.76 -1.55
CA PRO A 276 -15.80 -8.18 -1.70
C PRO A 276 -14.91 -7.06 -1.14
N ARG A 277 -14.05 -7.40 -0.17
CA ARG A 277 -12.99 -6.49 0.29
C ARG A 277 -12.07 -6.12 -0.88
N PHE A 278 -11.29 -5.06 -0.73
CA PHE A 278 -10.30 -4.72 -1.75
C PHE A 278 -9.27 -5.86 -1.90
N PRO A 279 -8.91 -6.27 -3.12
CA PRO A 279 -7.73 -7.10 -3.32
C PRO A 279 -6.47 -6.30 -2.96
N GLU A 280 -5.37 -7.00 -2.70
CA GLU A 280 -4.10 -6.42 -2.22
C GLU A 280 -3.67 -5.21 -3.04
N ARG A 281 -3.58 -5.31 -4.36
CA ARG A 281 -3.22 -4.20 -5.25
C ARG A 281 -4.06 -2.94 -5.05
N ARG A 282 -5.37 -3.08 -4.84
CA ARG A 282 -6.26 -1.93 -4.60
C ARG A 282 -6.06 -1.36 -3.19
N VAL A 283 -5.71 -2.18 -2.20
CA VAL A 283 -5.29 -1.69 -0.88
C VAL A 283 -3.98 -0.92 -0.99
N LEU A 284 -2.99 -1.45 -1.71
CA LEU A 284 -1.70 -0.79 -1.90
C LEU A 284 -1.83 0.54 -2.66
N TYR A 285 -2.81 0.68 -3.55
CA TYR A 285 -3.17 1.99 -4.11
C TYR A 285 -3.57 3.00 -3.03
N GLU A 286 -4.37 2.58 -2.04
CA GLU A 286 -4.78 3.47 -0.94
C GLU A 286 -3.58 3.80 -0.03
N VAL A 287 -2.67 2.83 0.17
CA VAL A 287 -1.39 3.06 0.86
C VAL A 287 -0.53 4.07 0.10
N ASP A 288 -0.43 3.98 -1.23
CA ASP A 288 0.31 4.90 -2.11
C ASP A 288 -0.32 6.30 -2.17
N HIS A 289 -1.66 6.37 -2.16
CA HIS A 289 -2.42 7.63 -2.14
C HIS A 289 -2.23 8.40 -0.81
N CYS A 290 -1.88 7.70 0.27
CA CYS A 290 -1.56 8.31 1.55
C CYS A 290 -0.25 9.12 1.49
N ILE A 291 -0.27 10.34 2.01
CA ILE A 291 0.90 11.25 2.04
C ILE A 291 1.67 11.23 3.37
N TYR A 292 1.41 10.21 4.20
CA TYR A 292 2.11 9.90 5.46
C TYR A 292 2.34 11.11 6.39
N CYS A 293 1.28 11.81 6.80
CA CYS A 293 1.36 13.06 7.56
C CYS A 293 1.95 13.00 9.00
N HIS A 294 2.42 11.85 9.47
CA HIS A 294 2.90 11.69 10.86
C HIS A 294 4.26 12.39 11.08
N ASP A 295 5.07 12.47 10.02
CA ASP A 295 6.39 13.11 9.99
C ASP A 295 6.36 14.64 10.21
N ARG A 296 5.16 15.25 10.19
CA ARG A 296 4.91 16.69 10.41
C ARG A 296 3.77 16.95 11.40
N ASP A 297 3.39 15.96 12.21
CA ASP A 297 2.32 16.08 13.23
C ASP A 297 1.00 16.65 12.66
N THR A 298 0.66 16.29 11.42
CA THR A 298 -0.52 16.82 10.69
C THR A 298 -1.47 15.74 10.20
N ASP A 299 -1.39 14.55 10.80
CA ASP A 299 -2.22 13.37 10.58
C ASP A 299 -3.63 13.54 11.13
N SER A 300 -4.39 14.42 10.47
CA SER A 300 -5.80 14.69 10.76
C SER A 300 -6.74 13.47 10.69
N CYS A 301 -6.33 12.39 10.02
CA CYS A 301 -7.05 11.11 10.06
C CYS A 301 -7.02 10.45 11.44
N SER A 302 -5.95 10.68 12.21
CA SER A 302 -5.84 10.24 13.61
C SER A 302 -6.37 11.33 14.55
N LYS A 303 -5.79 12.53 14.48
CA LYS A 303 -5.95 13.60 15.49
C LYS A 303 -7.08 14.61 15.21
N GLY A 304 -7.80 14.42 14.11
CA GLY A 304 -8.84 15.33 13.63
C GLY A 304 -8.33 16.60 12.96
N MET A 305 -9.24 17.38 12.37
CA MET A 305 -8.90 18.65 11.73
C MET A 305 -9.17 19.83 12.66
N ARG A 306 -8.14 20.29 13.37
CA ARG A 306 -8.25 21.40 14.32
C ARG A 306 -8.20 22.78 13.63
N ASN A 307 -8.98 23.71 14.16
CA ASN A 307 -8.95 25.13 13.81
C ASN A 307 -7.77 25.79 14.52
N LYS A 308 -6.85 26.38 13.75
CA LYS A 308 -5.63 27.00 14.30
C LYS A 308 -5.89 28.18 15.25
N LYS A 309 -7.08 28.80 15.17
CA LYS A 309 -7.41 30.01 15.95
C LYS A 309 -7.96 29.72 17.35
N ASP A 310 -8.79 28.69 17.48
CA ASP A 310 -9.56 28.41 18.70
C ASP A 310 -9.40 26.96 19.21
N GLY A 311 -8.67 26.11 18.49
CA GLY A 311 -8.43 24.72 18.87
C GLY A 311 -9.61 23.77 18.67
N THR A 312 -10.77 24.28 18.23
CA THR A 312 -11.96 23.47 17.96
C THR A 312 -11.79 22.61 16.70
N TYR A 313 -12.62 21.59 16.50
CA TYR A 313 -12.60 20.81 15.28
C TYR A 313 -13.38 21.48 14.14
N LYS A 314 -12.89 21.34 12.92
CA LYS A 314 -13.61 21.73 11.70
C LYS A 314 -14.86 20.90 11.51
N VAL A 315 -15.85 21.48 10.84
CA VAL A 315 -17.09 20.82 10.44
C VAL A 315 -17.11 20.72 8.92
N ASN A 316 -17.45 19.55 8.39
CA ASN A 316 -17.53 19.31 6.95
C ASN A 316 -18.82 19.90 6.35
N PRO A 317 -18.98 19.91 5.00
CA PRO A 317 -20.19 20.44 4.35
C PRO A 317 -21.51 19.75 4.73
N LEU A 318 -21.46 18.57 5.34
CA LEU A 318 -22.64 17.83 5.84
C LEU A 318 -22.97 18.15 7.31
N GLY A 319 -22.24 19.07 7.95
CA GLY A 319 -22.43 19.39 9.36
C GLY A 319 -21.76 18.42 10.33
N VAL A 320 -20.87 17.53 9.87
CA VAL A 320 -20.17 16.55 10.70
C VAL A 320 -18.84 17.11 11.19
N THR A 321 -18.62 17.06 12.52
CA THR A 321 -17.35 17.43 13.15
C THR A 321 -16.23 16.44 12.80
N ILE A 322 -15.08 16.95 12.39
CA ILE A 322 -13.95 16.14 11.91
C ILE A 322 -12.97 15.89 13.07
N THR A 323 -13.28 14.89 13.89
CA THR A 323 -12.50 14.52 15.08
C THR A 323 -11.34 13.56 14.81
N GLY A 324 -11.32 12.89 13.64
CA GLY A 324 -10.33 11.84 13.36
C GLY A 324 -10.72 10.50 13.98
N CYS A 325 -9.76 9.58 14.09
CA CYS A 325 -9.95 8.28 14.71
C CYS A 325 -10.30 8.44 16.19
N PRO A 326 -11.38 7.84 16.71
CA PRO A 326 -11.72 7.91 18.13
C PRO A 326 -10.66 7.36 19.08
N LEU A 327 -9.75 6.51 18.57
CA LEU A 327 -8.65 5.91 19.33
C LEU A 327 -7.33 6.68 19.14
N GLU A 328 -7.30 7.72 18.31
CA GLU A 328 -6.07 8.40 17.88
C GLU A 328 -5.02 7.42 17.35
N GLU A 329 -5.47 6.36 16.68
CA GLU A 329 -4.63 5.27 16.16
C GLU A 329 -3.50 5.80 15.25
N LYS A 330 -2.33 5.15 15.32
CA LYS A 330 -1.13 5.41 14.50
C LYS A 330 -1.28 5.03 13.02
N ILE A 331 -2.29 5.60 12.37
CA ILE A 331 -2.72 5.27 11.00
C ILE A 331 -1.60 5.53 9.99
N SER A 332 -0.97 6.70 10.08
CA SER A 332 -0.02 7.17 9.08
C SER A 332 1.30 6.40 9.17
N GLU A 333 1.72 6.07 10.39
CA GLU A 333 2.85 5.20 10.73
C GLU A 333 2.59 3.77 10.24
N MET A 334 1.39 3.22 10.52
CA MET A 334 0.97 1.90 10.05
C MET A 334 1.00 1.79 8.52
N HIS A 335 0.49 2.81 7.81
CA HIS A 335 0.53 2.84 6.36
C HIS A 335 1.97 2.87 5.83
N PHE A 336 2.84 3.65 6.47
CA PHE A 336 4.24 3.77 6.08
C PHE A 336 5.00 2.45 6.28
N VAL A 337 4.77 1.74 7.39
CA VAL A 337 5.35 0.42 7.64
C VAL A 337 4.80 -0.62 6.66
N LYS A 338 3.49 -0.62 6.36
CA LYS A 338 2.92 -1.48 5.32
C LYS A 338 3.52 -1.21 3.95
N ARG A 339 3.78 0.06 3.59
CA ARG A 339 4.44 0.43 2.31
C ARG A 339 5.77 -0.29 2.13
N GLN A 340 6.52 -0.49 3.22
CA GLN A 340 7.81 -1.20 3.21
C GLN A 340 7.68 -2.72 3.10
N GLY A 341 6.44 -3.23 3.14
CA GLY A 341 6.10 -4.64 3.05
C GLY A 341 5.83 -5.33 4.39
N ASP A 342 5.93 -4.62 5.52
CA ASP A 342 5.86 -5.28 6.83
C ASP A 342 4.46 -5.22 7.46
N ASN A 343 3.63 -6.22 7.17
CA ASN A 343 2.31 -6.37 7.78
C ASN A 343 2.35 -6.69 9.29
N LEU A 344 3.39 -7.37 9.79
CA LEU A 344 3.50 -7.68 11.22
C LEU A 344 3.85 -6.44 12.04
N GLY A 345 4.82 -5.65 11.56
CA GLY A 345 5.14 -4.36 12.14
C GLY A 345 3.96 -3.38 12.05
N ALA A 346 3.25 -3.36 10.91
CA ALA A 346 2.03 -2.57 10.75
C ALA A 346 0.94 -2.99 11.75
N LEU A 347 0.70 -4.29 11.93
CA LEU A 347 -0.26 -4.79 12.92
C LEU A 347 0.15 -4.43 14.35
N ALA A 348 1.45 -4.51 14.67
CA ALA A 348 1.96 -4.10 15.97
C ALA A 348 1.73 -2.61 16.24
N LEU A 349 1.72 -1.74 15.22
CA LEU A 349 1.33 -0.33 15.38
C LEU A 349 -0.18 -0.18 15.62
N ILE A 350 -1.02 -0.91 14.89
CA ILE A 350 -2.49 -0.91 15.08
C ILE A 350 -2.83 -1.29 16.52
N THR A 351 -2.25 -2.38 17.05
CA THR A 351 -2.62 -2.92 18.36
C THR A 351 -2.13 -2.08 19.55
N ILE A 352 -1.31 -1.05 19.34
CA ILE A 352 -0.97 -0.08 20.40
C ILE A 352 -2.25 0.61 20.89
N ASP A 353 -3.06 1.10 19.95
CA ASP A 353 -4.26 1.89 20.25
C ASP A 353 -5.54 1.08 20.07
N ASN A 354 -5.52 0.06 19.21
CA ASN A 354 -6.69 -0.72 18.82
C ASN A 354 -6.46 -2.24 18.87
N PRO A 355 -6.37 -2.85 20.07
CA PRO A 355 -6.28 -4.31 20.19
C PRO A 355 -7.55 -5.03 19.71
N LEU A 356 -8.65 -4.30 19.47
CA LEU A 356 -9.91 -4.82 18.95
C LEU A 356 -10.08 -4.57 17.44
N CYS A 357 -8.97 -4.41 16.70
CA CYS A 357 -9.00 -4.18 15.25
C CYS A 357 -9.81 -5.19 14.40
N PRO A 358 -10.06 -6.45 14.83
CA PRO A 358 -11.02 -7.32 14.13
C PRO A 358 -12.47 -6.83 14.14
N GLY A 359 -12.84 -5.97 15.11
CA GLY A 359 -14.17 -5.38 15.26
C GLY A 359 -14.31 -3.98 14.65
N THR A 360 -13.23 -3.39 14.14
CA THR A 360 -13.20 -2.06 13.50
C THR A 360 -12.87 -2.21 12.00
N GLY A 361 -12.20 -1.23 11.40
CA GLY A 361 -11.83 -1.27 10.00
C GLY A 361 -13.03 -1.27 9.04
N HIS A 362 -12.81 -1.85 7.85
CA HIS A 362 -13.75 -1.80 6.75
C HIS A 362 -15.11 -2.40 7.13
N ARG A 363 -16.17 -1.65 6.80
CA ARG A 363 -17.61 -1.88 7.09
C ARG A 363 -18.11 -1.35 8.42
N ILE A 364 -17.24 -1.07 9.39
CA ILE A 364 -17.66 -0.59 10.72
C ILE A 364 -17.25 0.87 10.93
N CYS A 365 -15.98 1.19 10.71
CA CYS A 365 -15.42 2.50 11.03
C CYS A 365 -15.17 3.32 9.75
N ASN A 366 -15.39 4.64 9.82
CA ASN A 366 -15.04 5.55 8.71
C ASN A 366 -14.63 6.98 9.14
N ASP A 367 -14.46 7.25 10.44
CA ASP A 367 -14.11 8.60 10.91
C ASP A 367 -12.69 9.02 10.49
N CYS A 368 -11.76 8.07 10.44
CA CYS A 368 -10.42 8.31 9.90
C CYS A 368 -10.44 8.76 8.43
N MET A 369 -11.37 8.24 7.61
CA MET A 369 -11.56 8.68 6.22
C MET A 369 -12.12 10.11 6.16
N LYS A 370 -13.10 10.44 7.02
CA LYS A 370 -13.64 11.80 7.13
C LYS A 370 -12.57 12.79 7.59
N GLY A 371 -11.66 12.34 8.46
CA GLY A 371 -10.50 13.06 8.97
C GLY A 371 -9.34 13.20 8.00
N CYS A 372 -9.31 12.44 6.91
CA CYS A 372 -8.22 12.49 5.93
C CYS A 372 -8.04 13.90 5.35
N ILE A 373 -6.80 14.35 5.17
CA ILE A 373 -6.49 15.69 4.63
C ILE A 373 -7.13 15.96 3.25
N TYR A 374 -7.44 14.91 2.49
CA TYR A 374 -8.17 14.99 1.22
C TYR A 374 -9.65 15.28 1.45
N GLN A 375 -10.00 16.57 1.44
CA GLN A 375 -11.39 17.05 1.64
C GLN A 375 -12.11 17.42 0.34
N LYS A 376 -11.38 17.51 -0.79
CA LYS A 376 -11.93 17.88 -2.11
C LYS A 376 -11.90 16.74 -3.12
N THR A 377 -11.19 15.68 -2.79
CA THR A 377 -11.03 14.46 -3.57
C THR A 377 -11.29 13.27 -2.67
N GLN A 378 -11.42 12.10 -3.27
CA GLN A 378 -11.62 10.85 -2.55
C GLN A 378 -10.55 10.68 -1.45
N PRO A 379 -10.95 10.51 -0.18
CA PRO A 379 -10.02 10.27 0.91
C PRO A 379 -9.41 8.88 0.80
N VAL A 380 -8.28 8.66 1.47
CA VAL A 380 -7.68 7.33 1.61
C VAL A 380 -8.67 6.41 2.32
N ASN A 381 -8.91 5.23 1.79
CA ASN A 381 -9.72 4.20 2.44
C ASN A 381 -8.93 3.45 3.52
N ILE A 382 -8.62 4.18 4.60
CA ILE A 382 -7.88 3.68 5.79
C ILE A 382 -8.51 2.39 6.36
N PRO A 383 -9.84 2.25 6.50
CA PRO A 383 -10.46 1.03 7.01
C PRO A 383 -10.15 -0.22 6.18
N GLN A 384 -10.03 -0.10 4.85
CA GLN A 384 -9.60 -1.21 3.99
C GLN A 384 -8.14 -1.60 4.25
N ILE A 385 -7.27 -0.62 4.52
CA ILE A 385 -5.85 -0.87 4.83
C ILE A 385 -5.73 -1.57 6.19
N GLU A 386 -6.36 -1.05 7.23
CA GLU A 386 -6.39 -1.65 8.59
C GLU A 386 -6.89 -3.10 8.54
N THR A 387 -8.02 -3.33 7.86
CA THR A 387 -8.56 -4.68 7.69
C THR A 387 -7.63 -5.59 6.90
N ASN A 388 -6.97 -5.08 5.86
CA ASN A 388 -6.05 -5.88 5.07
C ASN A 388 -4.79 -6.26 5.85
N VAL A 389 -4.17 -5.33 6.60
CA VAL A 389 -3.05 -5.64 7.51
C VAL A 389 -3.42 -6.78 8.45
N LEU A 390 -4.58 -6.67 9.11
CA LEU A 390 -5.05 -7.74 10.00
C LEU A 390 -5.24 -9.06 9.25
N THR A 391 -5.93 -9.06 8.10
CA THR A 391 -6.18 -10.32 7.39
C THR A 391 -4.92 -10.96 6.81
N ASP A 392 -3.97 -10.15 6.34
CA ASP A 392 -2.71 -10.67 5.80
C ASP A 392 -1.94 -11.43 6.89
N VAL A 393 -1.97 -10.94 8.14
CA VAL A 393 -1.41 -11.66 9.29
C VAL A 393 -2.26 -12.87 9.66
N LEU A 394 -3.59 -12.75 9.75
CA LEU A 394 -4.47 -13.87 10.12
C LEU A 394 -4.40 -15.05 9.14
N PHE A 395 -4.01 -14.81 7.89
CA PHE A 395 -3.84 -15.86 6.87
C PHE A 395 -2.44 -16.49 6.84
N MET A 396 -1.51 -16.02 7.66
CA MET A 396 -0.26 -16.75 7.92
C MET A 396 -0.53 -17.96 8.84
N PRO A 397 0.35 -18.98 8.83
CA PRO A 397 0.44 -19.91 9.96
C PRO A 397 0.54 -19.14 11.28
N TRP A 398 -0.12 -19.62 12.33
CA TRP A 398 -0.18 -18.92 13.63
C TRP A 398 -0.78 -17.51 13.62
N GLY A 399 -1.46 -17.09 12.54
CA GLY A 399 -1.94 -15.71 12.38
C GLY A 399 -2.83 -15.22 13.52
N PHE A 400 -3.72 -16.07 14.03
CA PHE A 400 -4.55 -15.76 15.20
C PHE A 400 -3.71 -15.59 16.48
N GLU A 401 -2.76 -16.50 16.71
CA GLU A 401 -1.88 -16.50 17.87
C GLU A 401 -0.93 -15.30 17.85
N ILE A 402 -0.45 -14.90 16.68
CA ILE A 402 0.34 -13.68 16.47
C ILE A 402 -0.48 -12.45 16.85
N TYR A 403 -1.68 -12.29 16.29
CA TYR A 403 -2.57 -11.19 16.65
C TYR A 403 -2.88 -11.20 18.16
N SER A 404 -3.26 -12.36 18.70
CA SER A 404 -3.57 -12.53 20.12
C SER A 404 -2.38 -12.19 21.01
N LEU A 405 -1.16 -12.56 20.62
CA LEU A 405 0.07 -12.18 21.32
C LEU A 405 0.22 -10.67 21.30
N LEU A 406 0.11 -10.01 20.14
CA LEU A 406 0.26 -8.55 20.02
C LEU A 406 -0.76 -7.73 20.84
N THR A 407 -1.91 -8.32 21.20
CA THR A 407 -2.86 -7.67 22.13
C THR A 407 -2.45 -7.79 23.61
N ARG A 408 -1.54 -8.71 23.92
CA ARG A 408 -1.09 -9.06 25.28
C ARG A 408 0.40 -8.78 25.51
N TRP A 409 1.18 -8.63 24.45
CA TRP A 409 2.59 -8.35 24.47
C TRP A 409 2.93 -7.56 23.22
N ASN A 410 3.28 -6.30 23.43
CA ASN A 410 3.68 -5.39 22.37
C ASN A 410 4.67 -4.39 22.96
N PRO A 411 5.98 -4.59 22.79
CA PRO A 411 7.00 -3.68 23.32
C PRO A 411 6.83 -2.23 22.88
N LEU A 412 6.18 -1.97 21.73
CA LEU A 412 5.91 -0.61 21.24
C LEU A 412 4.84 0.11 22.06
N ASN A 413 3.96 -0.64 22.76
CA ASN A 413 2.99 -0.06 23.67
C ASN A 413 3.67 0.26 25.01
N ILE A 414 4.33 1.40 25.09
CA ILE A 414 5.10 1.81 26.28
C ILE A 414 4.27 1.96 27.56
N LYS A 415 2.95 2.17 27.43
CA LYS A 415 2.02 2.26 28.57
C LYS A 415 1.70 0.88 29.13
N ARG A 416 1.68 -0.14 28.27
CA ARG A 416 1.36 -1.52 28.63
C ARG A 416 2.06 -2.51 27.69
N PRO A 417 3.38 -2.72 27.86
CA PRO A 417 4.16 -3.54 26.94
C PRO A 417 3.84 -5.04 27.06
N ALA A 418 3.34 -5.47 28.22
CA ALA A 418 2.79 -6.80 28.46
C ALA A 418 1.47 -6.70 29.25
N ALA A 419 0.57 -7.65 29.05
CA ALA A 419 -0.68 -7.79 29.77
C ALA A 419 -0.41 -8.50 31.11
N LEU A 420 -0.82 -7.83 32.19
CA LEU A 420 -0.65 -8.15 33.62
C LEU A 420 0.59 -7.52 34.20
#